data_AF-A0A917FR00-F1
#
_entry.id   AF-A0A917FR00-F1
#
_cell.length_a   1.000
_cell.length_b   1.000
_cell.length_c   1.000
_cell.angle_alpha   90.00
_cell.angle_beta   90.00
_cell.angle_gamma   90.00
#
_symmetry.space_group_name_H-M   'P 1'
#
loop_
_entity.id
_entity.type
_entity.pdbx_description
1 polymer ?
#
loop_
_entity_poly.entity_id
_entity_poly.type
_entity_poly.pdbx_seq_one_letter_code
_entity_poly.pdbx_strand_id
1 'polypeptide(L)'
;MELTEQGVLIIDEEDICKLYFYLEFDGVLFKDSFRFEMRLQDIELDPGSVSAVIYPQEIPEGYPGEDLPFIVEAIYSVIRENDPGFGVW
;
A
#
# COMPACT_ATOMS: atom_id res chain seq x y z
N MET A 1 -8.27 3.13 -0.40
CA MET A 1 -7.65 2.13 0.51
C MET A 1 -8.53 1.94 1.73
N GLU A 2 -8.59 0.73 2.27
CA GLU A 2 -9.43 0.43 3.43
C GLU A 2 -8.80 -0.66 4.29
N LEU A 3 -8.76 -0.47 5.61
CA LEU A 3 -8.47 -1.54 6.57
C LEU A 3 -9.79 -2.02 7.17
N THR A 4 -10.16 -3.28 6.91
CA THR A 4 -11.43 -3.84 7.42
C THR A 4 -11.33 -4.18 8.92
N GLU A 5 -12.49 -4.39 9.57
CA GLU A 5 -12.57 -4.86 10.96
C GLU A 5 -11.88 -6.23 11.19
N GLN A 6 -11.66 -7.02 10.14
CA GLN A 6 -10.96 -8.31 10.20
C GLN A 6 -9.44 -8.17 9.98
N GLY A 7 -8.93 -6.94 9.87
CA GLY A 7 -7.52 -6.65 9.63
C GLY A 7 -7.08 -6.87 8.18
N VAL A 8 -8.00 -6.87 7.22
CA VAL A 8 -7.64 -7.01 5.81
C VAL A 8 -7.42 -5.62 5.22
N LEU A 9 -6.19 -5.34 4.77
CA LEU A 9 -5.89 -4.11 4.06
C LEU A 9 -6.20 -4.28 2.57
N ILE A 10 -7.20 -3.56 2.07
CA ILE A 10 -7.63 -3.57 0.68
C ILE A 10 -7.04 -2.36 -0.03
N ILE A 11 -6.30 -2.63 -1.10
CA ILE A 11 -5.70 -1.66 -2.01
C ILE A 11 -6.32 -1.93 -3.37
N ASP A 12 -6.95 -0.93 -3.98
CA ASP A 12 -7.57 -1.04 -5.29
C ASP A 12 -6.73 -0.42 -6.41
N GLU A 13 -7.22 -0.48 -7.64
CA GLU A 13 -6.55 0.13 -8.81
C GLU A 13 -6.42 1.65 -8.69
N GLU A 14 -7.38 2.33 -8.05
CA GLU A 14 -7.34 3.78 -7.86
C GLU A 14 -6.23 4.18 -6.88
N ASP A 15 -6.04 3.39 -5.82
CA ASP A 15 -4.92 3.55 -4.90
C ASP A 15 -3.59 3.41 -5.64
N ILE A 16 -3.43 2.41 -6.52
CA ILE A 16 -2.23 2.26 -7.35
C ILE A 16 -2.02 3.46 -8.27
N CYS A 17 -3.08 3.96 -8.92
CA CYS A 17 -3.01 5.16 -9.75
C CYS A 17 -2.52 6.39 -8.96
N LYS A 18 -2.97 6.55 -7.71
CA LYS A 18 -2.50 7.63 -6.82
C LYS A 18 -1.01 7.50 -6.50
N LEU A 19 -0.52 6.28 -6.26
CA LEU A 19 0.91 6.07 -6.03
C LEU A 19 1.76 6.53 -7.22
N TYR A 20 1.31 6.25 -8.45
CA TYR A 20 1.95 6.76 -9.66
C TYR A 20 1.83 8.26 -9.83
N PHE A 21 0.68 8.85 -9.48
CA PHE A 21 0.50 10.29 -9.53
C PHE A 21 1.59 11.00 -8.70
N TYR A 22 1.83 10.56 -7.46
CA TYR A 22 2.90 11.14 -6.65
C TYR A 22 4.30 10.90 -7.23
N LEU A 23 4.53 9.76 -7.87
CA LEU A 23 5.81 9.49 -8.52
C LEU A 23 6.05 10.42 -9.71
N GLU A 24 5.05 10.60 -10.57
CA GLU A 24 5.16 11.39 -11.80
C GLU A 24 5.19 12.89 -11.53
N PHE A 25 4.31 13.38 -10.66
CA PHE A 25 4.13 14.81 -10.44
C PHE A 25 4.99 15.37 -9.30
N ASP A 26 5.26 14.57 -8.27
CA ASP A 26 5.99 15.01 -7.08
C ASP A 26 7.37 14.33 -6.92
N GLY A 27 7.68 13.34 -7.77
CA GLY A 27 8.93 12.56 -7.67
C GLY A 27 9.01 11.68 -6.42
N VAL A 28 7.87 11.37 -5.79
CA VAL A 28 7.80 10.62 -4.54
C VAL A 28 7.75 9.12 -4.83
N LEU A 29 8.64 8.36 -4.20
CA LEU A 29 8.72 6.91 -4.39
C LEU A 29 7.51 6.20 -3.78
N PHE A 30 7.13 5.05 -4.36
CA PHE A 30 5.94 4.28 -3.95
C PHE A 30 5.81 4.05 -2.44
N LYS A 31 6.92 3.81 -1.74
CA LYS A 31 6.93 3.62 -0.28
C LYS A 31 6.44 4.87 0.47
N ASP A 32 6.95 6.03 0.09
CA ASP A 32 6.58 7.29 0.73
C ASP A 32 5.18 7.74 0.28
N SER A 33 4.82 7.51 -0.99
CA SER A 33 3.46 7.72 -1.52
C SER A 33 2.43 6.90 -0.75
N PHE A 34 2.71 5.61 -0.51
CA PHE A 34 1.82 4.73 0.24
C PHE A 34 1.68 5.16 1.70
N ARG A 35 2.79 5.54 2.35
CA ARG A 35 2.75 6.09 3.72
C ARG A 35 1.93 7.38 3.79
N PHE A 36 1.99 8.22 2.76
CA PHE A 36 1.20 9.44 2.68
C PHE A 36 -0.29 9.15 2.53
N GLU A 37 -0.66 8.23 1.63
CA GLU A 37 -2.05 7.79 1.44
C GLU A 37 -2.67 7.21 2.72
N MET A 38 -1.94 6.35 3.44
CA MET A 38 -2.40 5.83 4.73
C MET A 38 -2.74 6.95 5.72
N ARG A 39 -1.88 7.97 5.83
CA ARG A 39 -2.10 9.12 6.71
C ARG A 39 -3.26 10.00 6.26
N LEU A 40 -3.40 10.22 4.95
CA LEU A 40 -4.50 11.02 4.39
C LEU A 40 -5.87 10.37 4.65
N GLN A 41 -5.90 9.04 4.63
CA GLN A 41 -7.11 8.24 4.82
C GLN A 41 -7.32 7.84 6.30
N ASP A 42 -6.53 8.39 7.22
CA ASP A 42 -6.59 8.12 8.67
C ASP A 42 -6.46 6.62 9.02
N ILE A 43 -5.65 5.90 8.25
CA ILE A 43 -5.33 4.48 8.46
C ILE A 43 -4.11 4.39 9.36
N GLU A 44 -4.35 4.18 10.65
CA GLU A 44 -3.32 3.84 11.64
C GLU A 44 -3.24 2.33 11.83
N LEU A 45 -2.03 1.78 11.92
CA LEU A 45 -1.81 0.36 12.17
C LEU A 45 -1.35 0.16 13.61
N ASP A 46 -2.12 -0.63 14.36
CA ASP A 46 -1.70 -1.15 15.65
C ASP A 46 -0.88 -2.43 15.47
N PRO A 47 -0.05 -2.83 16.46
CA PRO A 47 0.65 -4.11 16.42
C PRO A 47 -0.31 -5.30 16.31
N GLY A 48 -0.17 -6.07 15.24
CA GLY A 48 -1.00 -7.22 14.86
C GLY A 48 -2.32 -6.86 14.19
N SER A 49 -2.51 -5.60 13.78
CA SER A 49 -3.77 -5.13 13.18
C SER A 49 -3.99 -5.64 11.76
N VAL A 50 -2.92 -5.89 10.99
CA VAL A 50 -3.01 -6.40 9.62
C VAL A 50 -2.89 -7.92 9.61
N SER A 51 -3.95 -8.59 9.16
CA SER A 51 -4.02 -10.05 8.99
C SER A 51 -3.75 -10.48 7.54
N ALA A 52 -4.12 -9.65 6.56
CA ALA A 52 -3.92 -9.90 5.14
C ALA A 52 -3.86 -8.60 4.34
N VAL A 53 -3.28 -8.65 3.15
CA VAL A 53 -3.26 -7.55 2.18
C VAL A 53 -3.84 -8.06 0.87
N ILE A 54 -4.82 -7.35 0.33
CA ILE A 54 -5.41 -7.60 -0.99
C ILE A 54 -5.01 -6.43 -1.89
N TYR A 55 -4.42 -6.73 -3.04
CA TYR A 55 -3.99 -5.75 -4.03
C TYR A 55 -4.20 -6.30 -5.45
N PRO A 56 -4.27 -5.43 -6.48
CA PRO A 56 -4.46 -5.85 -7.87
C PRO A 56 -3.33 -6.77 -8.33
N GLN A 57 -3.67 -7.84 -9.06
CA GLN A 57 -2.67 -8.77 -9.60
C GLN A 57 -2.01 -8.27 -10.89
N GLU A 58 -2.54 -7.19 -11.44
CA GLU A 58 -2.05 -6.49 -12.63
C GLU A 58 -2.04 -4.98 -12.34
N ILE A 59 -1.15 -4.26 -13.00
CA ILE A 59 -1.08 -2.80 -12.91
C ILE A 59 -2.20 -2.18 -13.76
N PRO A 60 -2.83 -1.08 -13.32
CA PRO A 60 -3.85 -0.40 -14.12
C PRO A 60 -3.34 -0.01 -15.51
N GLU A 61 -4.23 -0.02 -16.50
CA GLU A 61 -3.89 0.33 -17.88
C GLU A 61 -3.26 1.74 -17.96
N GLY A 62 -2.15 1.85 -18.69
CA GLY A 62 -1.41 3.11 -18.85
C GLY A 62 -0.15 3.23 -17.98
N TYR A 63 0.09 2.29 -17.06
CA TYR A 63 1.32 2.25 -16.26
C TYR A 63 2.18 1.00 -16.55
N PRO A 64 3.48 1.01 -16.20
CA PRO A 64 4.38 -0.12 -16.46
C PRO A 64 4.00 -1.34 -15.60
N GLY A 65 3.62 -2.45 -16.24
CA GLY A 65 3.28 -3.69 -15.55
C GLY A 65 4.43 -4.30 -14.73
N GLU A 66 5.68 -4.02 -15.13
CA GLU A 66 6.90 -4.46 -14.46
C GLU A 66 7.10 -3.84 -13.07
N ASP A 67 6.35 -2.79 -12.74
CA ASP A 67 6.48 -2.09 -11.47
C ASP A 67 5.69 -2.71 -10.32
N LEU A 68 4.79 -3.67 -10.59
CA LEU A 68 3.98 -4.33 -9.57
C LEU A 68 4.81 -4.89 -8.41
N PRO A 69 5.93 -5.61 -8.63
CA PRO A 69 6.75 -6.10 -7.52
C PRO A 69 7.33 -4.99 -6.65
N PHE A 70 7.67 -3.83 -7.22
CA PHE A 70 8.20 -2.69 -6.45
C PHE A 70 7.12 -2.02 -5.61
N ILE A 71 5.91 -1.90 -6.16
CA ILE A 71 4.74 -1.39 -5.44
C ILE A 71 4.37 -2.33 -4.28
N VAL A 72 4.33 -3.63 -4.54
CA VAL A 72 4.02 -4.65 -3.52
C VAL A 72 5.08 -4.63 -2.40
N GLU A 73 6.37 -4.56 -2.73
CA GLU A 73 7.40 -4.47 -1.70
C GLU A 73 7.31 -3.14 -0.92
N ALA A 74 6.97 -2.03 -1.58
CA ALA A 74 6.73 -0.76 -0.91
C ALA A 74 5.59 -0.86 0.12
N ILE A 75 4.45 -1.43 -0.28
CA ILE A 75 3.29 -1.68 0.60
C ILE A 75 3.72 -2.51 1.81
N TYR A 76 4.29 -3.69 1.58
CA TYR A 76 4.69 -4.57 2.68
C TYR A 76 5.79 -3.98 3.55
N SER A 77 6.72 -3.21 2.99
CA SER A 77 7.75 -2.52 3.78
C SER A 77 7.12 -1.52 4.74
N VAL A 78 6.11 -0.76 4.31
CA VAL A 78 5.43 0.20 5.21
C VAL A 78 4.61 -0.53 6.26
N ILE A 79 3.90 -1.61 5.89
CA ILE A 79 3.15 -2.41 6.85
C ILE A 79 4.07 -2.97 7.92
N ARG A 80 5.20 -3.61 7.56
CA ARG A 80 6.17 -4.15 8.54
C ARG A 80 6.77 -3.07 9.46
N GLU A 81 6.89 -1.83 8.99
CA GLU A 81 7.40 -0.70 9.77
C GLU A 81 6.39 -0.16 10.79
N ASN A 82 5.08 -0.25 10.48
CA ASN A 82 4.03 0.38 11.29
C ASN A 82 3.20 -0.66 12.07
N ASP A 83 3.21 -1.92 11.63
CA ASP A 83 2.64 -3.07 12.32
C ASP A 83 3.75 -4.09 12.64
N PRO A 84 4.38 -4.01 13.83
CA PRO A 84 5.39 -4.97 14.27
C PRO A 84 4.87 -6.41 14.49
N GLY A 85 3.56 -6.61 14.56
CA GLY A 85 2.93 -7.92 14.70
C GLY A 85 2.68 -8.60 13.35
N PHE A 86 2.79 -7.86 12.25
CA PHE A 86 2.55 -8.37 10.91
C PHE A 86 3.55 -9.46 10.52
N GLY A 87 3.03 -10.66 10.20
CA GLY A 87 3.84 -11.79 9.72
C GLY A 87 4.59 -12.57 10.80
N VAL A 88 4.33 -12.30 12.09
CA VAL A 88 4.86 -13.07 13.22
C VAL A 88 3.85 -14.16 13.58
N TRP A 89 4.14 -15.41 13.21
CA TRP A 89 3.30 -16.59 13.46
C TRP A 89 4.07 -17.68 14.24
#